data_AF-A0AA35SDZ4-F1
#
_entry.id   AF-A0AA35SDZ4-F1
#
_cell.length_a   1.000
_cell.length_b   1.000
_cell.length_c   1.000
_cell.angle_alpha   90.00
_cell.angle_beta   90.00
_cell.angle_gamma   90.00
#
_symmetry.space_group_name_H-M   'P 1'
#
loop_
_entity.id
_entity.type
_entity.pdbx_description
1 polymer ?
#
loop_
_entity_poly.entity_id
_entity_poly.type
_entity_poly.pdbx_seq_one_letter_code
_entity_poly.pdbx_strand_id
1 'polypeptide(L)'
;MAAHAEATSSFKLALIQLAVGSDKATNLSRAAEKVREAAQNGSKIVALPECFNSPYGTQYFKDYAEEVPAETGQPGPGAGESCKALSQVARECGVFLVGGSIPEVRKGKYYNTSMSFGPDGALLGVFRKVLLCALVSSHYKIGQAHVFPVIYFCLI
;
A
#
# COMPACT_ATOMS: atom_id res chain seq x y z
N MET A 1 45.52 3.08 12.25
CA MET A 1 44.21 2.43 12.42
C MET A 1 43.15 3.50 12.32
N ALA A 2 42.50 3.65 11.15
CA ALA A 2 41.41 4.61 10.98
C ALA A 2 40.11 3.96 11.48
N ALA A 3 39.45 4.62 12.43
CA ALA A 3 38.13 4.22 12.89
C ALA A 3 37.12 4.43 11.75
N HIS A 4 36.50 3.35 11.29
CA HIS A 4 35.27 3.46 10.50
C HIS A 4 34.15 3.89 11.44
N ALA A 5 33.81 5.18 11.41
CA ALA A 5 32.56 5.64 12.00
C ALA A 5 31.42 5.13 11.12
N GLU A 6 30.72 4.09 11.59
CA GLU A 6 29.49 3.59 10.99
C GLU A 6 28.43 4.69 11.12
N ALA A 7 28.01 5.28 10.01
CA ALA A 7 26.97 6.29 10.01
C ALA A 7 25.63 5.62 10.39
N THR A 8 25.19 5.75 11.64
CA THR A 8 23.84 5.38 12.04
C THR A 8 22.86 6.40 11.47
N SER A 9 22.39 6.14 10.25
CA SER A 9 21.35 6.96 9.62
C SER A 9 20.00 6.70 10.30
N SER A 10 19.69 7.48 11.32
CA SER A 10 18.35 7.52 11.91
C SER A 10 17.35 8.03 10.88
N PHE A 11 16.20 7.37 10.77
CA PHE A 11 15.07 7.82 9.94
C PHE A 11 13.77 7.70 10.71
N LYS A 12 12.78 8.51 10.31
CA LYS A 12 11.45 8.51 10.90
C LYS A 12 10.48 7.72 10.03
N LEU A 13 9.83 6.72 10.65
CA LEU A 13 8.75 5.92 10.08
C LEU A 13 7.42 6.39 10.66
N ALA A 14 6.42 6.62 9.81
CA ALA A 14 5.04 6.85 10.23
C ALA A 14 4.16 5.64 9.91
N LEU A 15 3.38 5.21 10.90
CA LEU A 15 2.34 4.20 10.75
C LEU A 15 0.99 4.90 10.82
N ILE A 16 0.24 4.89 9.72
CA ILE A 16 -1.03 5.60 9.63
C ILE A 16 -2.17 4.64 9.96
N GLN A 17 -3.07 5.08 10.84
CA GLN A 17 -4.34 4.44 11.11
C GLN A 17 -5.47 5.31 10.54
N LEU A 18 -6.40 4.69 9.81
CA LEU A 18 -7.50 5.39 9.13
C LEU A 18 -8.85 4.81 9.54
N ALA A 19 -9.84 5.68 9.70
CA ALA A 19 -11.24 5.27 9.70
C ALA A 19 -11.73 5.16 8.24
N VAL A 20 -11.93 3.91 7.79
CA VAL A 20 -12.32 3.58 6.42
C VAL A 20 -13.84 3.52 6.30
N GLY A 21 -14.40 4.25 5.34
CA GLY A 21 -15.83 4.25 5.03
C GLY A 21 -16.17 3.58 3.69
N SER A 22 -17.42 3.68 3.28
CA SER A 22 -17.90 3.14 2.00
C SER A 22 -17.55 4.01 0.79
N ASP A 23 -17.21 5.29 0.98
CA ASP A 23 -16.81 6.16 -0.12
C ASP A 23 -15.29 6.06 -0.39
N LYS A 24 -14.94 5.42 -1.51
CA LYS A 24 -13.54 5.19 -1.91
C LYS A 24 -12.78 6.51 -2.07
N ALA A 25 -13.37 7.50 -2.73
CA ALA A 25 -12.70 8.78 -2.98
C ALA A 25 -12.34 9.50 -1.67
N THR A 26 -13.24 9.50 -0.69
CA THR A 26 -12.99 10.02 0.66
C THR A 26 -11.86 9.26 1.36
N ASN A 27 -11.85 7.93 1.25
CA ASN A 27 -10.78 7.11 1.83
C ASN A 27 -9.40 7.44 1.22
N LEU A 28 -9.31 7.54 -0.10
CA LEU A 28 -8.08 7.90 -0.81
C LEU A 28 -7.61 9.32 -0.43
N SER A 29 -8.53 10.28 -0.35
CA SER A 29 -8.23 11.64 0.04
C SER A 29 -7.66 11.71 1.46
N ARG A 30 -8.30 11.04 2.43
CA ARG A 30 -7.82 10.95 3.83
C ARG A 30 -6.46 10.27 3.93
N ALA A 31 -6.25 9.19 3.18
CA ALA A 31 -4.95 8.52 3.15
C ALA A 31 -3.85 9.48 2.65
N ALA A 32 -4.10 10.19 1.55
CA ALA A 32 -3.16 11.16 1.00
C ALA A 32 -2.91 12.33 1.98
N GLU A 33 -3.94 12.85 2.64
CA GLU A 33 -3.80 13.88 3.69
C GLU A 33 -2.88 13.40 4.82
N LYS A 34 -3.07 12.18 5.33
CA LYS A 34 -2.23 11.62 6.40
C LYS A 34 -0.81 11.33 5.95
N VAL A 35 -0.58 10.97 4.70
CA VAL A 35 0.78 10.86 4.14
C VAL A 35 1.45 12.24 4.11
N ARG A 36 0.74 13.29 3.68
CA ARG A 36 1.26 14.68 3.69
C ARG A 36 1.60 15.14 5.10
N GLU A 37 0.73 14.89 6.07
CA GLU A 37 0.96 15.19 7.48
C GLU A 37 2.21 14.47 8.02
N ALA A 38 2.35 13.16 7.72
CA ALA A 38 3.51 12.37 8.12
C ALA A 38 4.82 12.91 7.51
N ALA A 39 4.79 13.31 6.24
CA ALA A 39 5.93 13.90 5.54
C ALA A 39 6.32 15.27 6.10
N GLN A 40 5.35 16.14 6.38
CA GLN A 40 5.56 17.43 7.06
C GLN A 40 6.21 17.24 8.44
N ASN A 41 5.86 16.15 9.13
CA ASN A 41 6.47 15.75 10.40
C ASN A 41 7.85 15.08 10.24
N GLY A 42 8.46 15.09 9.05
CA GLY A 42 9.82 14.61 8.78
C GLY A 42 9.94 13.12 8.50
N SER A 43 8.83 12.40 8.32
CA SER A 43 8.86 10.97 8.02
C SER A 43 9.44 10.71 6.63
N LYS A 44 10.35 9.73 6.53
CA LYS A 44 10.96 9.31 5.26
C LYS A 44 10.30 8.05 4.69
N ILE A 45 9.69 7.26 5.57
CA ILE A 45 8.89 6.10 5.24
C ILE A 45 7.52 6.26 5.88
N VAL A 46 6.47 5.97 5.13
CA VAL A 46 5.08 6.03 5.59
C VAL A 46 4.39 4.72 5.24
N ALA A 47 3.61 4.15 6.16
CA ALA A 47 2.84 2.94 5.93
C ALA A 47 1.34 3.17 6.17
N LEU A 48 0.52 2.78 5.19
CA LEU A 48 -0.94 2.80 5.25
C LEU A 48 -1.51 1.44 5.70
N PRO A 49 -2.77 1.40 6.20
CA PRO A 49 -3.36 0.17 6.72
C PRO A 49 -3.87 -0.79 5.62
N GLU A 50 -4.21 -2.01 6.02
CA GLU A 50 -4.85 -3.02 5.17
C GLU A 50 -6.24 -2.56 4.71
N CYS A 51 -6.58 -2.84 3.44
CA CYS A 51 -7.87 -2.50 2.81
C CYS A 51 -8.29 -1.03 2.97
N PHE A 52 -7.35 -0.08 2.92
CA PHE A 52 -7.66 1.32 3.23
C PHE A 52 -8.63 1.98 2.23
N ASN A 53 -8.80 1.42 1.02
CA ASN A 53 -9.68 1.96 -0.01
C ASN A 53 -11.13 1.42 0.04
N SER A 54 -11.41 0.45 0.92
CA SER A 54 -12.70 -0.27 0.96
C SER A 54 -13.10 -0.65 2.38
N PRO A 55 -14.40 -0.73 2.72
CA PRO A 55 -14.82 -1.36 3.97
C PRO A 55 -14.20 -2.76 4.13
N TYR A 56 -13.83 -3.12 5.35
CA TYR A 56 -13.15 -4.40 5.59
C TYR A 56 -14.11 -5.57 5.42
N GLY A 57 -13.74 -6.53 4.56
CA GLY A 57 -14.50 -7.76 4.35
C GLY A 57 -14.53 -8.19 2.89
N THR A 58 -14.50 -9.51 2.65
CA THR A 58 -14.46 -10.05 1.28
C THR A 58 -15.73 -9.83 0.47
N GLN A 59 -16.86 -9.55 1.13
CA GLN A 59 -18.09 -9.18 0.43
C GLN A 59 -17.92 -7.88 -0.39
N TYR A 60 -17.00 -7.00 0.01
CA TYR A 60 -16.75 -5.73 -0.68
C TYR A 60 -15.72 -5.84 -1.80
N PHE A 61 -14.99 -6.95 -1.92
CA PHE A 61 -13.89 -7.05 -2.89
C PHE A 61 -14.37 -6.85 -4.32
N LYS A 62 -15.55 -7.36 -4.65
CA LYS A 62 -16.12 -7.21 -5.99
C LYS A 62 -16.35 -5.74 -6.38
N ASP A 63 -16.83 -4.93 -5.45
CA ASP A 63 -17.27 -3.57 -5.71
C ASP A 63 -16.11 -2.55 -5.63
N TYR A 64 -15.08 -2.88 -4.87
CA TYR A 64 -13.96 -1.97 -4.61
C TYR A 64 -12.66 -2.36 -5.32
N ALA A 65 -12.58 -3.57 -5.89
CA ALA A 65 -11.35 -4.04 -6.51
C ALA A 65 -10.91 -3.20 -7.70
N GLU A 66 -9.60 -3.08 -7.82
CA GLU A 66 -8.94 -2.36 -8.90
C GLU A 66 -7.92 -3.27 -9.59
N GLU A 67 -7.59 -2.94 -10.83
CA GLU A 67 -6.44 -3.54 -11.49
C GLU A 67 -5.15 -2.93 -10.93
N VAL A 68 -4.24 -3.82 -10.51
CA VAL A 68 -2.90 -3.45 -10.03
C VAL A 68 -1.89 -3.73 -11.14
N PRO A 69 -0.96 -2.80 -11.44
CA PRO A 69 0.08 -3.02 -12.44
C PRO A 69 0.86 -4.32 -12.20
N ALA A 70 1.13 -5.05 -13.29
CA ALA A 70 1.94 -6.28 -13.22
C ALA A 70 3.44 -5.99 -13.10
N GLU A 71 3.86 -4.80 -13.54
CA GLU A 71 5.26 -4.38 -13.62
C GLU A 71 5.50 -3.17 -12.72
N THR A 72 6.72 -3.08 -12.19
CA THR A 72 7.22 -1.93 -11.41
C THR A 72 7.57 -0.76 -12.33
N GLY A 73 7.61 0.45 -11.78
CA GLY A 73 7.92 1.68 -12.52
C GLY A 73 6.84 2.73 -12.39
N GLN A 74 6.82 3.71 -13.28
CA GLN A 74 5.83 4.78 -13.26
C GLN A 74 4.45 4.23 -13.62
N PRO A 75 3.40 4.45 -12.80
CA PRO A 75 2.07 3.95 -13.11
C PRO A 75 1.56 4.51 -14.44
N GLY A 76 1.14 3.61 -15.33
CA GLY A 76 0.58 3.97 -16.62
C GLY A 76 -0.88 4.45 -16.54
N PRO A 77 -1.46 4.92 -17.66
CA PRO A 77 -2.85 5.38 -17.72
C PRO A 77 -3.89 4.34 -17.29
N GLY A 78 -3.59 3.05 -17.45
CA GLY A 78 -4.46 1.94 -17.05
C GLY A 78 -4.39 1.56 -15.56
N ALA A 79 -3.52 2.19 -14.76
CA ALA A 79 -3.44 1.87 -13.33
C ALA A 79 -4.73 2.28 -12.59
N GLY A 80 -5.10 1.49 -11.57
CA GLY A 80 -6.22 1.80 -10.68
C GLY A 80 -6.09 3.16 -9.98
N GLU A 81 -7.22 3.71 -9.54
CA GLU A 81 -7.31 5.00 -8.85
C GLU A 81 -6.44 5.03 -7.59
N SER A 82 -6.46 3.95 -6.80
CA SER A 82 -5.65 3.80 -5.60
C SER A 82 -4.15 3.84 -5.94
N CYS A 83 -3.73 3.14 -7.00
CA CYS A 83 -2.33 3.14 -7.43
C CYS A 83 -1.87 4.55 -7.85
N LYS A 84 -2.68 5.25 -8.65
CA LYS A 84 -2.39 6.62 -9.11
C LYS A 84 -2.33 7.61 -7.95
N ALA A 85 -3.30 7.56 -7.03
CA ALA A 85 -3.34 8.45 -5.88
C ALA A 85 -2.13 8.26 -4.96
N LEU A 86 -1.75 7.00 -4.69
CA LEU A 86 -0.58 6.68 -3.86
C LEU A 86 0.75 7.07 -4.52
N SER A 87 0.91 6.81 -5.82
CA SER A 87 2.07 7.26 -6.59
C SER A 87 2.22 8.77 -6.58
N GLN A 88 1.11 9.48 -6.79
CA GLN A 88 1.08 10.94 -6.78
C GLN A 88 1.51 11.49 -5.42
N VAL A 89 0.90 11.04 -4.32
CA VAL A 89 1.23 11.59 -2.99
C VAL A 89 2.65 11.20 -2.54
N ALA A 90 3.14 10.01 -2.88
CA ALA A 90 4.52 9.62 -2.61
C ALA A 90 5.52 10.57 -3.31
N ARG A 91 5.24 10.93 -4.57
CA ARG A 91 6.03 11.90 -5.35
C ARG A 91 5.92 13.32 -4.80
N GLU A 92 4.72 13.78 -4.48
CA GLU A 92 4.48 15.12 -3.92
C GLU A 92 5.23 15.32 -2.60
N CYS A 93 5.26 14.29 -1.76
CA CYS A 93 5.88 14.34 -0.44
C CYS A 93 7.36 13.94 -0.43
N GLY A 94 7.87 13.31 -1.50
CA GLY A 94 9.23 12.78 -1.55
C GLY A 94 9.49 11.70 -0.51
N VAL A 95 8.53 10.79 -0.28
CA VAL A 95 8.61 9.72 0.73
C VAL A 95 8.56 8.32 0.11
N PHE A 96 9.16 7.35 0.80
CA PHE A 96 8.86 5.95 0.53
C PHE A 96 7.50 5.61 1.15
N LEU A 97 6.59 5.06 0.36
CA LEU A 97 5.23 4.77 0.78
C LEU A 97 4.94 3.27 0.70
N VAL A 98 4.74 2.62 1.83
CA VAL A 98 4.08 1.31 1.91
C VAL A 98 2.58 1.58 1.85
N GLY A 99 2.00 1.40 0.68
CA GLY A 99 0.67 1.89 0.32
C GLY A 99 -0.50 1.23 1.04
N GLY A 100 -0.27 0.38 2.04
CA GLY A 100 -1.32 -0.46 2.60
C GLY A 100 -1.82 -1.43 1.54
N SER A 101 -2.94 -2.10 1.77
CA SER A 101 -3.49 -3.00 0.76
C SER A 101 -4.86 -2.57 0.26
N ILE A 102 -5.21 -3.05 -0.92
CA ILE A 102 -6.51 -2.88 -1.56
C ILE A 102 -7.00 -4.22 -2.10
N PRO A 103 -8.31 -4.39 -2.34
CA PRO A 103 -8.79 -5.46 -3.18
C PRO A 103 -8.25 -5.28 -4.61
N GLU A 104 -7.57 -6.29 -5.14
CA GLU A 104 -7.11 -6.37 -6.52
C GLU A 104 -8.03 -7.32 -7.30
N VAL A 105 -8.40 -6.96 -8.54
CA VAL A 105 -9.00 -7.90 -9.49
C VAL A 105 -8.01 -8.22 -10.60
N ARG A 106 -7.79 -9.51 -10.86
CA ARG A 106 -6.92 -9.98 -11.94
C ARG A 106 -7.45 -11.28 -12.53
N LYS A 107 -7.77 -11.25 -13.83
CA LYS A 107 -8.32 -12.42 -14.57
C LYS A 107 -9.52 -13.06 -13.84
N GLY A 108 -10.44 -12.23 -13.35
CA GLY A 108 -11.65 -12.67 -12.64
C GLY A 108 -11.42 -13.22 -11.22
N LYS A 109 -10.21 -13.08 -10.66
CA LYS A 109 -9.88 -13.49 -9.29
C LYS A 109 -9.56 -12.26 -8.44
N TYR A 110 -9.88 -12.35 -7.16
CA TYR A 110 -9.62 -11.26 -6.21
C TYR A 110 -8.46 -11.60 -5.27
N TYR A 111 -7.67 -10.57 -4.96
CA TYR A 111 -6.53 -10.66 -4.05
C TYR A 111 -6.55 -9.48 -3.08
N ASN A 112 -5.89 -9.65 -1.94
CA ASN A 112 -5.57 -8.55 -1.04
C ASN A 112 -4.12 -8.15 -1.33
N THR A 113 -3.93 -6.96 -1.88
CA THR A 113 -2.69 -6.58 -2.54
C THR A 113 -2.17 -5.25 -2.03
N SER A 114 -0.93 -5.23 -1.57
CA SER A 114 -0.19 -4.04 -1.17
C SER A 114 0.78 -3.60 -2.25
N MET A 115 0.91 -2.28 -2.41
CA MET A 115 1.82 -1.64 -3.36
C MET A 115 2.80 -0.74 -2.60
N SER A 116 4.07 -0.76 -2.97
CA SER A 116 5.09 0.12 -2.39
C SER A 116 5.61 1.11 -3.43
N PHE A 117 5.73 2.38 -3.06
CA PHE A 117 6.13 3.47 -3.95
C PHE A 117 7.41 4.16 -3.47
N GLY A 118 8.22 4.59 -4.43
CA GLY A 118 9.39 5.42 -4.20
C GLY A 118 9.04 6.91 -4.06
N PRO A 119 10.01 7.73 -3.62
CA PRO A 119 9.83 9.18 -3.46
C PRO A 119 9.65 9.92 -4.79
N ASP A 120 9.90 9.27 -5.93
CA ASP A 120 9.60 9.76 -7.29
C ASP A 120 8.21 9.30 -7.79
N GLY A 121 7.45 8.59 -6.96
CA GLY A 121 6.16 8.00 -7.30
C GLY A 121 6.24 6.68 -8.07
N ALA A 122 7.43 6.14 -8.34
CA ALA A 122 7.55 4.85 -9.01
C ALA A 122 7.03 3.72 -8.13
N LEU A 123 6.24 2.81 -8.69
CA LEU A 123 5.87 1.55 -8.05
C LEU A 123 7.11 0.65 -7.94
N LEU A 124 7.57 0.41 -6.73
CA LEU A 124 8.76 -0.40 -6.42
C LEU A 124 8.44 -1.88 -6.26
N GLY A 125 7.22 -2.20 -5.86
CA GLY A 125 6.83 -3.59 -5.60
C GLY A 125 5.35 -3.77 -5.36
N VAL A 126 4.89 -5.00 -5.62
CA VAL A 126 3.51 -5.44 -5.42
C VAL A 126 3.55 -6.73 -4.60
N PHE A 127 2.87 -6.74 -3.46
CA PHE A 127 2.77 -7.90 -2.57
C PHE A 127 1.33 -8.35 -2.46
N ARG A 128 1.07 -9.64 -2.69
CA ARG A 128 -0.27 -10.24 -2.54
C ARG A 128 -0.29 -11.11 -1.30
N LYS A 129 -1.25 -10.90 -0.41
CA LYS A 129 -1.37 -11.65 0.85
C LYS A 129 -1.51 -13.15 0.56
N VAL A 130 -0.60 -13.96 1.11
CA VAL A 130 -0.53 -15.41 0.87
C VAL A 130 -1.33 -16.19 1.90
N LEU A 131 -1.44 -15.73 3.15
CA LEU A 131 -2.23 -16.39 4.19
C LEU A 131 -3.44 -15.53 4.55
N LEU A 132 -4.63 -16.01 4.21
CA LEU A 132 -5.88 -15.38 4.58
C LEU A 132 -6.20 -15.75 6.04
N CYS A 133 -6.56 -14.76 6.86
CA CYS A 133 -7.00 -15.01 8.24
C CYS A 133 -8.24 -15.94 8.22
N ALA A 134 -8.35 -16.89 9.15
CA ALA A 134 -9.35 -17.96 9.15
C ALA A 134 -10.81 -17.48 9.14
N LEU A 135 -11.08 -16.20 9.46
CA LEU A 135 -12.40 -15.57 9.36
C LEU A 135 -12.90 -15.34 7.92
N VAL A 136 -12.10 -15.64 6.90
CA VAL A 136 -12.33 -15.22 5.51
C VAL A 136 -12.38 -16.43 4.53
N SER A 137 -12.36 -17.66 5.04
CA SER A 137 -11.92 -18.84 4.29
C SER A 137 -12.93 -19.50 3.33
N SER A 138 -14.20 -19.10 3.26
CA SER A 138 -15.19 -19.89 2.50
C SER A 138 -15.18 -19.68 0.97
N HIS A 139 -14.53 -18.62 0.45
CA HIS A 139 -14.69 -18.26 -0.98
C HIS A 139 -13.41 -17.86 -1.76
N TYR A 140 -12.22 -17.81 -1.14
CA TYR A 140 -11.02 -17.25 -1.80
C TYR A 140 -9.79 -18.17 -1.68
N LYS A 141 -9.06 -18.35 -2.80
CA LYS A 141 -7.83 -19.16 -2.87
C LYS A 141 -6.58 -18.29 -3.02
N ILE A 142 -5.53 -18.77 -2.36
CA ILE A 142 -4.20 -18.18 -2.21
C ILE A 142 -3.46 -18.13 -3.56
N GLY A 143 -2.85 -16.99 -3.90
CA GLY A 143 -1.89 -16.85 -4.99
C GLY A 143 -0.44 -16.94 -4.48
N GLN A 144 0.48 -17.49 -5.27
CA GLN A 144 1.91 -17.45 -4.96
C GLN A 144 2.47 -16.03 -5.17
N ALA A 145 3.28 -15.56 -4.23
CA ALA A 145 4.02 -14.31 -4.33
C ALA A 145 5.53 -14.59 -4.47
N HIS A 146 6.21 -13.80 -5.31
CA HIS A 146 7.68 -13.72 -5.28
C HIS A 146 8.08 -13.03 -3.98
N VAL A 147 8.94 -13.69 -3.20
CA VAL A 147 9.31 -13.27 -1.85
C VAL A 147 10.31 -12.12 -1.96
N PHE A 148 9.83 -10.89 -1.74
CA PHE A 148 10.66 -9.76 -1.34
C PHE A 148 10.51 -9.62 0.19
N PRO A 149 11.57 -9.32 0.96
CA PRO A 149 11.44 -9.09 2.39
C PRO A 149 10.74 -7.74 2.58
N VAL A 150 9.43 -7.73 2.80
CA VAL A 150 8.68 -6.49 3.05
C VAL A 150 7.97 -6.58 4.40
N ILE A 151 8.17 -5.51 5.16
CA ILE A 151 7.56 -5.21 6.45
C ILE A 151 6.04 -5.12 6.26
N TYR A 152 5.34 -6.21 6.60
CA TYR A 152 3.88 -6.28 6.62
C TYR A 152 3.39 -5.92 8.03
N PHE A 153 2.82 -4.73 8.19
CA PHE A 153 2.11 -4.37 9.42
C PHE A 153 0.62 -4.67 9.24
N CYS A 154 0.18 -5.82 9.77
CA CYS A 154 -1.22 -6.07 10.04
C CYS A 154 -1.57 -5.33 11.34
N LEU A 155 -1.84 -4.03 11.26
CA LEU A 155 -2.40 -3.31 12.40
C LEU A 155 -3.91 -3.53 12.35
N ILE A 156 -4.38 -4.41 13.24
CA ILE A 156 -5.79 -4.63 13.58
C ILE A 156 -6.15 -3.63 14.67
#